data_AF-A0A0B2RWT5-F1
#
_entry.id   AF-A0A0B2RWT5-F1
#
_cell.length_a   1.000
_cell.length_b   1.000
_cell.length_c   1.000
_cell.angle_alpha   90.00
_cell.angle_beta   90.00
_cell.angle_gamma   90.00
#
_symmetry.space_group_name_H-M   'P 1'
#
loop_
_entity.id
_entity.type
_entity.pdbx_description
1 polymer ?
#
loop_
_entity_poly.entity_id
_entity_poly.type
_entity_poly.pdbx_seq_one_letter_code
_entity_poly.pdbx_strand_id
1 'polypeptide(L)'
;WQNLSNRKSQSQDTCWCLVGDFNCIRHPLERIGNNRGNSDAHIIADFNEWLADMEVDDIPCMGKPFTWMRPNGTCKSKLDRVLVSDGWLAKWPDSSQLNLERNYSDHCPIILKSKSIDWGPNPFKVFDEGDNNNLYFHKLINYSRRRNTLRGLLIDGTWVEDPLLVRAEVLQHFQNRFYEPQLHRPTLDGVSFSVLTSSQRDIMVEPFKEEEVTCAVWSCGNDKSPGPDGFNFRFIKHFWKEFKPDFLRFIAEFFVNACFPKGSNSSFIALIPKVKDPQAISDFRPISLIGCGNREGKKIAWISWSHCYTSRDMGGLGIKDIKILNKALLFKWKWMMFHQPNHLW
;
A
#
# COMPACT_ATOMS: atom_id res chain seq x y z
N TRP A 1 19.19 18.33 -24.41
CA TRP A 1 18.13 18.47 -25.44
C TRP A 1 18.34 17.53 -26.62
N GLN A 2 19.35 17.76 -27.49
CA GLN A 2 19.58 16.93 -28.69
C GLN A 2 19.60 15.40 -28.45
N ASN A 3 20.28 14.94 -27.39
CA ASN A 3 20.34 13.51 -27.07
C ASN A 3 18.96 12.91 -26.73
N LEU A 4 18.08 13.68 -26.09
CA LEU A 4 16.71 13.24 -25.79
C LEU A 4 15.87 13.23 -27.07
N SER A 5 16.01 14.24 -27.92
CA SER A 5 15.35 14.30 -29.24
C SER A 5 15.76 13.17 -30.16
N ASN A 6 17.06 12.81 -30.19
CA ASN A 6 17.56 11.67 -30.95
C ASN A 6 17.02 10.34 -30.40
N ARG A 7 16.84 10.22 -29.08
CA ARG A 7 16.23 9.02 -28.49
C ARG A 7 14.73 8.93 -28.83
N LYS A 8 14.01 10.05 -28.84
CA LYS A 8 12.60 10.10 -29.30
C LYS A 8 12.51 9.64 -30.75
N SER A 9 13.33 10.18 -31.66
CA SER A 9 13.25 9.87 -33.10
C SER A 9 13.62 8.42 -33.44
N GLN A 10 14.39 7.76 -32.59
CA GLN A 10 14.73 6.34 -32.72
C GLN A 10 13.66 5.41 -32.11
N SER A 11 12.75 5.93 -31.30
CA SER A 11 11.69 5.14 -30.66
C SER A 11 10.44 5.11 -31.53
N GLN A 12 9.75 3.96 -31.52
CA GLN A 12 8.42 3.80 -32.13
C GLN A 12 7.30 3.95 -31.08
N ASP A 13 7.65 4.17 -29.81
CA ASP A 13 6.68 4.26 -28.73
C ASP A 13 5.92 5.60 -28.78
N THR A 14 4.59 5.52 -28.78
CA THR A 14 3.71 6.70 -28.73
C THR A 14 3.37 7.13 -27.30
N CYS A 15 3.61 6.26 -26.32
CA CYS A 15 3.25 6.43 -24.92
C CYS A 15 4.49 6.42 -24.03
N TRP A 16 4.99 7.60 -23.66
CA TRP A 16 6.22 7.75 -22.90
C TRP A 16 6.21 9.02 -22.04
N CYS A 17 7.15 9.11 -21.11
CA CYS A 17 7.37 10.29 -20.29
C CYS A 17 8.87 10.53 -20.05
N LEU A 18 9.22 11.77 -19.70
CA LEU A 18 10.53 12.17 -19.21
C LEU A 18 10.36 12.72 -17.80
N VAL A 19 11.18 12.23 -16.88
CA VAL A 19 11.13 12.62 -15.47
C VAL A 19 12.54 12.97 -15.02
N GLY A 20 12.70 14.15 -14.41
CA GLY A 20 13.95 14.51 -13.77
C GLY A 20 14.20 16.01 -13.71
N ASP A 21 15.42 16.36 -13.34
CA ASP A 21 15.92 17.72 -13.29
C ASP A 21 16.32 18.21 -14.70
N PHE A 22 15.60 19.21 -15.19
CA PHE A 22 15.84 19.82 -16.48
C PHE A 22 16.71 21.07 -16.39
N ASN A 23 17.03 21.54 -15.18
CA ASN A 23 17.77 22.78 -14.91
C ASN A 23 17.21 24.05 -15.60
N CYS A 24 15.96 24.00 -16.06
CA CYS A 24 15.30 25.09 -16.79
C CYS A 24 13.90 25.40 -16.23
N ILE A 25 13.57 26.70 -16.23
CA ILE A 25 12.21 27.18 -15.97
C ILE A 25 11.49 27.42 -17.30
N ARG A 26 10.16 27.22 -17.33
CA ARG A 26 9.27 27.51 -18.47
C ARG A 26 8.64 28.88 -18.38
N HIS A 27 8.43 29.37 -17.16
CA HIS A 27 7.84 30.68 -16.90
C HIS A 27 8.66 31.44 -15.86
N PRO A 28 8.79 32.78 -15.98
CA PRO A 28 9.49 33.59 -14.97
C PRO A 28 8.93 33.40 -13.56
N LEU A 29 7.62 33.14 -13.43
CA LEU A 29 6.94 32.89 -12.15
C LEU A 29 7.39 31.58 -11.46
N GLU A 30 8.03 30.68 -12.19
CA GLU A 30 8.56 29.43 -11.63
C GLU A 30 9.90 29.63 -10.90
N ARG A 31 10.37 30.89 -10.78
CA ARG A 31 11.53 31.26 -9.98
C ARG A 31 11.18 32.40 -9.02
N ILE A 32 11.57 32.23 -7.76
CA ILE A 32 11.50 33.28 -6.74
C ILE A 32 12.92 33.53 -6.22
N GLY A 33 13.30 34.79 -6.12
CA GLY A 33 14.61 35.21 -5.61
C GLY A 33 15.68 35.32 -6.71
N ASN A 34 16.44 36.41 -6.61
CA ASN A 34 17.47 36.89 -7.55
C ASN A 34 16.94 37.51 -8.86
N ASN A 35 17.10 38.84 -8.98
CA ASN A 35 16.72 39.67 -10.13
C ASN A 35 17.65 39.44 -11.32
N ARG A 36 17.42 38.39 -12.10
CA ARG A 36 18.01 38.21 -13.44
C ARG A 36 16.96 38.29 -14.55
N GLY A 37 16.01 39.23 -14.40
CA GLY A 37 14.80 39.33 -15.23
C GLY A 37 14.99 39.48 -16.74
N ASN A 38 16.23 39.59 -17.25
CA ASN A 38 16.51 39.67 -18.68
C ASN A 38 17.46 38.58 -19.23
N SER A 39 18.24 37.86 -18.40
CA SER A 39 19.22 36.89 -18.93
C SER A 39 18.62 35.55 -19.31
N ASP A 40 17.47 35.18 -18.71
CA ASP A 40 16.93 33.82 -18.83
C ASP A 40 15.83 33.71 -19.90
N ALA A 41 15.45 34.82 -20.55
CA ALA A 41 14.35 34.82 -21.53
C ALA A 41 14.62 33.92 -22.74
N HIS A 42 15.85 33.93 -23.27
CA HIS A 42 16.24 33.05 -24.37
C HIS A 42 16.24 31.57 -23.93
N ILE A 43 16.77 31.26 -22.74
CA ILE A 43 16.78 29.89 -22.20
C ILE A 43 15.36 29.36 -22.00
N ILE A 44 14.45 30.22 -21.52
CA ILE A 44 13.03 29.89 -21.37
C ILE A 44 12.38 29.64 -22.73
N ALA A 45 12.69 30.46 -23.74
CA ALA A 45 12.17 30.31 -25.09
C ALA A 45 12.68 28.99 -25.71
N ASP A 46 13.98 28.74 -25.70
CA ASP A 46 14.62 27.53 -26.21
C ASP A 46 14.05 26.27 -25.55
N PHE A 47 13.80 26.31 -24.24
CA PHE A 47 13.21 25.17 -23.54
C PHE A 47 11.75 24.93 -23.94
N ASN A 48 10.94 25.98 -24.10
CA ASN A 48 9.55 25.83 -24.54
C ASN A 48 9.45 25.40 -26.01
N GLU A 49 10.35 25.86 -26.88
CA GLU A 49 10.45 25.40 -28.26
C GLU A 49 10.83 23.91 -28.30
N TRP A 50 11.82 23.50 -27.50
CA TRP A 50 12.18 22.09 -27.38
C TRP A 50 11.04 21.20 -26.88
N LEU A 51 10.22 21.68 -25.95
CA LEU A 51 9.02 20.95 -25.49
C LEU A 51 8.01 20.76 -26.63
N ALA A 52 7.79 21.80 -27.44
CA ALA A 52 6.91 21.75 -28.60
C ALA A 52 7.42 20.76 -29.65
N ASP A 53 8.71 20.79 -29.99
CA ASP A 53 9.34 19.84 -30.92
C ASP A 53 9.27 18.39 -30.41
N MET A 54 9.39 18.23 -29.10
CA MET A 54 9.28 16.93 -28.45
C MET A 54 7.84 16.45 -28.31
N GLU A 55 6.84 17.30 -28.61
CA GLU A 55 5.40 17.00 -28.47
C GLU A 55 5.10 16.42 -27.08
N VAL A 56 5.60 17.11 -26.04
CA VAL A 56 5.39 16.72 -24.64
C VAL A 56 4.74 17.83 -23.84
N ASP A 57 3.83 17.41 -22.97
CA ASP A 57 3.15 18.28 -22.02
C ASP A 57 3.81 18.23 -20.65
N ASP A 58 3.98 19.40 -20.02
CA ASP A 58 4.29 19.53 -18.59
C ASP A 58 2.98 19.40 -17.81
N ILE A 59 2.80 18.26 -17.15
CA ILE A 59 1.56 17.93 -16.46
C ILE A 59 1.31 18.85 -15.25
N PRO A 60 0.05 19.01 -14.81
CA PRO A 60 -0.28 19.85 -13.65
C PRO A 60 0.52 19.44 -12.40
N CYS A 61 1.11 20.44 -11.74
CA CYS A 61 1.80 20.25 -10.47
C CYS A 61 0.86 20.53 -9.29
N MET A 62 0.66 19.52 -8.44
CA MET A 62 -0.16 19.60 -7.25
C MET A 62 0.71 19.92 -6.02
N GLY A 63 0.21 20.81 -5.16
CA GLY A 63 0.89 21.21 -3.93
C GLY A 63 1.91 22.34 -4.13
N LYS A 64 3.12 22.19 -3.54
CA LYS A 64 4.15 23.23 -3.60
C LYS A 64 4.82 23.23 -4.98
N PRO A 65 4.81 24.34 -5.75
CA PRO A 65 5.23 24.32 -7.16
C PRO A 65 6.74 24.27 -7.37
N PHE A 66 7.55 24.57 -6.35
CA PHE A 66 9.00 24.62 -6.45
C PHE A 66 9.63 23.28 -6.06
N THR A 67 10.57 22.82 -6.89
CA THR A 67 11.28 21.56 -6.68
C THR A 67 12.70 21.80 -6.20
N TRP A 68 13.31 22.93 -6.51
CA TRP A 68 14.62 23.31 -6.02
C TRP A 68 14.54 24.50 -5.09
N MET A 69 15.31 24.48 -4.01
CA MET A 69 15.45 25.60 -3.09
C MET A 69 16.89 25.74 -2.63
N ARG A 70 17.44 26.95 -2.75
CA ARG A 70 18.75 27.28 -2.19
C ARG A 70 18.78 26.95 -0.69
N PRO A 71 19.87 26.38 -0.14
CA PRO A 71 19.93 25.96 1.27
C PRO A 71 19.59 27.07 2.28
N ASN A 72 19.96 28.32 1.99
CA ASN A 72 19.64 29.50 2.81
C ASN A 72 18.21 30.05 2.61
N GLY A 73 17.40 29.40 1.76
CA GLY A 73 16.00 29.74 1.51
C GLY A 73 15.77 30.96 0.60
N THR A 74 16.80 31.64 0.13
CA THR A 74 16.64 32.94 -0.57
C THR A 74 16.21 32.83 -2.03
N CYS A 75 16.30 31.63 -2.62
CA CYS A 75 15.88 31.39 -4.01
C CYS A 75 15.20 30.02 -4.14
N LYS A 76 14.16 29.95 -4.96
CA LYS A 76 13.41 28.73 -5.26
C LYS A 76 13.13 28.64 -6.75
N SER A 77 13.11 27.45 -7.32
CA SER A 77 12.79 27.24 -8.74
C SER A 77 12.07 25.91 -8.98
N LYS A 78 11.20 25.84 -10.00
CA LYS A 78 10.70 24.57 -10.54
C LYS A 78 11.66 24.08 -11.62
N LEU A 79 12.53 23.13 -11.28
CA LEU A 79 13.55 22.58 -12.20
C LEU A 79 13.25 21.13 -12.58
N ASP A 80 12.61 20.40 -11.66
CA ASP A 80 12.28 18.99 -11.81
C ASP A 80 10.87 18.86 -12.38
N ARG A 81 10.72 18.12 -13.49
CA ARG A 81 9.45 18.00 -14.21
C ARG A 81 9.14 16.56 -14.58
N VAL A 82 7.84 16.28 -14.70
CA VAL A 82 7.31 15.16 -15.46
C VAL A 82 6.72 15.70 -16.75
N LEU A 83 7.34 15.34 -17.87
CA LEU A 83 6.88 15.67 -19.21
C LEU A 83 6.33 14.40 -19.85
N VAL A 84 5.17 14.47 -20.49
CA VAL A 84 4.48 13.28 -21.01
C VAL A 84 4.08 13.46 -22.46
N SER A 85 4.07 12.39 -23.24
CA SER A 85 3.58 12.42 -24.62
C SER A 85 2.05 12.44 -24.68
N ASP A 86 1.48 12.86 -25.82
CA ASP A 86 0.04 12.77 -26.07
C ASP A 86 -0.50 11.34 -25.87
N GLY A 87 0.25 10.33 -26.31
CA GLY A 87 -0.14 8.92 -26.13
C GLY A 87 -0.13 8.47 -24.66
N TRP A 88 0.64 9.12 -23.79
CA TRP A 88 0.54 8.94 -22.35
C TRP A 88 -0.76 9.56 -21.81
N LEU A 89 -1.05 10.81 -22.15
CA LEU A 89 -2.27 11.51 -21.71
C LEU A 89 -3.55 10.84 -22.22
N ALA A 90 -3.53 10.22 -23.40
CA ALA A 90 -4.64 9.42 -23.91
C ALA A 90 -4.97 8.22 -23.00
N LYS A 91 -3.97 7.62 -22.33
CA LYS A 91 -4.16 6.51 -21.38
C LYS A 91 -4.42 7.00 -19.96
N TRP A 92 -3.77 8.08 -19.56
CA TRP A 92 -3.76 8.60 -18.20
C TRP A 92 -4.02 10.11 -18.19
N PRO A 93 -5.26 10.53 -18.52
CA PRO A 93 -5.60 11.95 -18.71
C PRO A 93 -5.50 12.76 -17.41
N ASP A 94 -5.70 12.11 -16.26
CA ASP A 94 -5.63 12.73 -14.93
C ASP A 94 -4.21 12.67 -14.33
N SER A 95 -3.17 12.58 -15.17
CA SER A 95 -1.78 12.57 -14.71
C SER A 95 -1.39 13.92 -14.09
N SER A 96 -0.74 13.88 -12.94
CA SER A 96 -0.25 15.07 -12.23
C SER A 96 1.09 14.80 -11.54
N GLN A 97 1.86 15.86 -11.35
CA GLN A 97 3.11 15.83 -10.59
C GLN A 97 2.83 16.26 -9.15
N LEU A 98 3.22 15.47 -8.16
CA LEU A 98 3.25 15.87 -6.75
C LEU A 98 4.70 16.13 -6.33
N ASN A 99 4.96 17.30 -5.75
CA ASN A 99 6.26 17.61 -5.14
C ASN A 99 6.26 17.26 -3.65
N LEU A 100 7.17 16.38 -3.23
CA LEU A 100 7.32 15.96 -1.85
C LEU A 100 8.04 17.00 -0.99
N GLU A 101 8.01 16.82 0.33
CA GLU A 101 8.79 17.65 1.23
C GLU A 101 10.29 17.42 1.04
N ARG A 102 11.05 18.53 1.08
CA ARG A 102 12.51 18.51 1.02
C ARG A 102 13.06 17.80 2.24
N ASN A 103 13.99 16.89 2.03
CA ASN A 103 14.74 16.23 3.10
C ASN A 103 16.19 16.74 3.12
N TYR A 104 17.17 15.91 2.73
CA TYR A 104 18.60 16.22 2.78
C TYR A 104 19.17 16.89 1.51
N SER A 105 18.42 16.94 0.41
CA SER A 105 18.84 17.57 -0.85
C SER A 105 18.28 19.00 -0.95
N ASP A 106 18.91 19.85 -1.76
CA ASP A 106 18.37 21.12 -2.22
C ASP A 106 17.22 20.96 -3.24
N HIS A 107 17.03 19.74 -3.76
CA HIS A 107 15.85 19.32 -4.52
C HIS A 107 14.80 18.60 -3.65
N CYS A 108 13.54 18.74 -4.04
CA CYS A 108 12.37 18.04 -3.55
C CYS A 108 12.09 16.87 -4.51
N PRO A 109 11.94 15.63 -4.02
CA PRO A 109 11.52 14.52 -4.86
C PRO A 109 10.15 14.79 -5.49
N ILE A 110 9.96 14.32 -6.73
CA ILE A 110 8.70 14.45 -7.46
C ILE A 110 8.08 13.07 -7.69
N ILE A 111 6.75 12.99 -7.64
CA ILE A 111 5.96 11.78 -7.92
C ILE A 111 5.04 12.05 -9.10
N LEU A 112 5.10 11.20 -10.13
CA LEU A 112 4.05 11.10 -11.15
C LEU A 112 2.87 10.33 -10.59
N LYS A 113 1.74 11.00 -10.39
CA LYS A 113 0.45 10.40 -10.04
C LYS A 113 -0.43 10.35 -11.28
N SER A 114 -1.24 9.30 -11.41
CA SER A 114 -2.38 9.25 -12.33
C SER A 114 -3.58 8.74 -11.54
N LYS A 115 -4.79 8.86 -12.10
CA LYS A 115 -6.06 8.45 -11.49
C LYS A 115 -5.88 7.19 -10.66
N SER A 116 -6.20 7.27 -9.37
CA SER A 116 -6.12 6.14 -8.45
C SER A 116 -6.96 5.00 -9.01
N ILE A 117 -6.31 3.97 -9.54
CA ILE A 117 -6.98 2.70 -9.79
C ILE A 117 -7.38 2.19 -8.41
N ASP A 118 -8.67 1.96 -8.18
CA ASP A 118 -9.16 1.38 -6.93
C ASP A 118 -8.67 -0.08 -6.83
N TRP A 119 -7.53 -0.26 -6.15
CA TRP A 119 -6.93 -1.55 -5.87
C TRP A 119 -7.65 -2.31 -4.74
N GLY A 120 -8.85 -1.87 -4.34
CA GLY A 120 -9.55 -2.32 -3.15
C GLY A 120 -9.15 -1.51 -1.92
N PRO A 121 -9.67 -1.86 -0.73
CA PRO A 121 -9.37 -1.13 0.49
C PRO A 121 -7.86 -1.11 0.75
N ASN A 122 -7.30 0.10 0.73
CA ASN A 122 -5.88 0.36 0.91
C ASN A 122 -5.42 -0.30 2.24
N PRO A 123 -4.43 -1.23 2.22
CA PRO A 123 -4.02 -1.98 3.41
C PRO A 123 -3.47 -1.09 4.52
N PHE A 124 -3.08 0.13 4.17
CA PHE A 124 -2.89 1.24 5.08
C PHE A 124 -3.89 2.34 4.73
N LYS A 125 -4.57 2.89 5.73
CA LYS A 125 -5.38 4.11 5.59
C LYS A 125 -4.47 5.31 5.34
N VAL A 126 -3.81 5.36 4.20
CA VAL A 126 -3.40 6.63 3.60
C VAL A 126 -4.60 7.02 2.75
N PHE A 127 -5.43 7.89 3.33
CA PHE A 127 -6.58 8.44 2.64
C PHE A 127 -6.06 9.27 1.46
N ASP A 128 -6.57 8.99 0.25
CA ASP A 128 -6.22 9.71 -1.00
C ASP A 128 -6.59 11.21 -0.99
N GLU A 129 -7.17 11.72 0.10
CA GLU A 129 -7.40 13.15 0.36
C GLU A 129 -6.34 13.75 1.32
N GLY A 130 -5.27 13.01 1.60
CA GLY A 130 -4.29 13.28 2.65
C GLY A 130 -3.07 14.12 2.28
N ASP A 131 -3.04 14.82 1.13
CA ASP A 131 -1.89 15.66 0.77
C ASP A 131 -1.85 17.00 1.57
N ASN A 132 -2.86 17.28 2.41
CA ASN A 132 -2.77 18.33 3.42
C ASN A 132 -2.45 17.74 4.78
N ASN A 133 -1.16 17.76 5.13
CA ASN A 133 -0.56 17.37 6.40
C ASN A 133 -1.04 18.28 7.57
N ASN A 134 -2.34 18.32 7.83
CA ASN A 134 -2.93 19.24 8.81
C ASN A 134 -2.78 18.67 10.25
N LEU A 135 -2.74 19.58 11.23
CA LEU A 135 -2.61 19.25 12.65
C LEU A 135 -3.73 18.32 13.14
N TYR A 136 -4.91 18.37 12.51
CA TYR A 136 -6.05 17.52 12.81
C TYR A 136 -5.77 16.04 12.45
N PHE A 137 -5.17 15.75 11.30
CA PHE A 137 -4.80 14.39 10.90
C PHE A 137 -3.67 13.84 11.76
N HIS A 138 -2.68 14.66 12.12
CA HIS A 138 -1.67 14.27 13.12
C HIS A 138 -2.30 13.92 14.45
N LYS A 139 -3.28 14.70 14.92
CA LYS A 139 -4.03 14.42 16.15
C LYS A 139 -4.82 13.11 16.04
N LEU A 140 -5.46 12.83 14.91
CA LEU A 140 -6.20 11.58 14.67
C LEU A 140 -5.27 10.36 14.60
N ILE A 141 -4.14 10.44 13.89
CA ILE A 141 -3.14 9.36 13.82
C ILE A 141 -2.54 9.13 15.20
N ASN A 142 -2.16 10.18 15.92
CA ASN A 142 -1.63 10.07 17.27
C ASN A 142 -2.68 9.51 18.24
N TYR A 143 -3.95 9.89 18.09
CA TYR A 143 -5.05 9.29 18.85
C TYR A 143 -5.21 7.80 18.56
N SER A 144 -5.20 7.41 17.27
CA SER A 144 -5.28 6.01 16.83
C SER A 144 -4.09 5.19 17.34
N ARG A 145 -2.86 5.70 17.20
CA ARG A 145 -1.65 5.09 17.76
C ARG A 145 -1.77 4.93 19.27
N ARG A 146 -2.12 5.99 20.01
CA ARG A 146 -2.31 5.93 21.47
C ARG A 146 -3.35 4.89 21.91
N ARG A 147 -4.38 4.63 21.10
CA ARG A 147 -5.48 3.69 21.38
C ARG A 147 -5.17 2.25 20.98
N ASN A 148 -4.34 2.07 19.96
CA ASN A 148 -3.99 0.74 19.42
C ASN A 148 -2.62 0.23 19.90
N THR A 149 -1.79 1.09 20.50
CA THR A 149 -0.53 0.67 21.12
C THR A 149 -0.82 -0.15 22.38
N LEU A 150 -0.27 -1.37 22.40
CA LEU A 150 -0.17 -2.18 23.61
C LEU A 150 0.82 -1.51 24.57
N ARG A 151 0.30 -0.74 25.54
CA ARG A 151 1.13 -0.02 26.52
C ARG A 151 1.61 -0.89 27.66
N GLY A 152 0.79 -1.87 28.04
CA GLY A 152 1.03 -2.75 29.16
C GLY A 152 0.01 -3.87 29.18
N LEU A 153 0.27 -4.85 30.03
CA LEU A 153 -0.59 -5.99 30.27
C LEU A 153 -0.70 -6.21 31.78
N LEU A 154 -1.86 -6.69 32.22
CA LEU A 154 -2.03 -7.22 33.56
C LEU A 154 -1.49 -8.66 33.57
N ILE A 155 -0.32 -8.85 34.18
CA ILE A 155 0.36 -10.14 34.30
C ILE A 155 0.32 -10.54 35.78
N ASP A 156 -0.31 -11.67 36.10
CA ASP A 156 -0.49 -12.17 37.47
C ASP A 156 -1.02 -11.11 38.45
N GLY A 157 -1.98 -10.30 38.00
CA GLY A 157 -2.60 -9.24 38.81
C GLY A 157 -1.77 -7.96 38.95
N THR A 158 -0.59 -7.88 38.34
CA THR A 158 0.27 -6.69 38.34
C THR A 158 0.28 -6.04 36.96
N TRP A 159 0.12 -4.71 36.91
CA TRP A 159 0.19 -3.97 35.66
C TRP A 159 1.66 -3.79 35.23
N VAL A 160 2.02 -4.36 34.08
CA VAL A 160 3.38 -4.35 33.54
C VAL A 160 3.40 -3.50 32.27
N GLU A 161 4.20 -2.43 32.29
CA GLU A 161 4.39 -1.52 31.14
C GLU A 161 5.76 -1.67 30.46
N ASP A 162 6.68 -2.44 31.05
CA ASP A 162 8.00 -2.66 30.46
C ASP A 162 7.85 -3.37 29.10
N PRO A 163 8.27 -2.73 27.98
CA PRO A 163 8.15 -3.30 26.65
C PRO A 163 8.84 -4.65 26.48
N LEU A 164 9.90 -4.94 27.23
CA LEU A 164 10.59 -6.23 27.15
C LEU A 164 9.75 -7.34 27.79
N LEU A 165 9.20 -7.08 28.98
CA LEU A 165 8.34 -8.03 29.70
C LEU A 165 7.02 -8.26 28.97
N VAL A 166 6.39 -7.20 28.46
CA VAL A 166 5.15 -7.29 27.67
C VAL A 166 5.38 -8.13 26.40
N ARG A 167 6.50 -7.96 25.70
CA ARG A 167 6.83 -8.78 24.52
C ARG A 167 7.07 -10.25 24.88
N ALA A 168 7.77 -10.52 25.98
CA ALA A 168 8.03 -11.87 26.46
C ALA A 168 6.71 -12.60 26.78
N GLU A 169 5.79 -11.92 27.47
CA GLU A 169 4.47 -12.46 27.81
C GLU A 169 3.63 -12.76 26.55
N VAL A 170 3.60 -11.83 25.59
CA VAL A 170 2.89 -12.05 24.31
C VAL A 170 3.47 -13.26 23.56
N LEU A 171 4.81 -13.37 23.51
CA LEU A 171 5.47 -14.50 22.87
C LEU A 171 5.11 -15.83 23.56
N GLN A 172 5.23 -15.88 24.89
CA GLN A 172 4.95 -17.07 25.68
C GLN A 172 3.48 -17.48 25.54
N HIS A 173 2.55 -16.53 25.56
CA HIS A 173 1.12 -16.80 25.37
C HIS A 173 0.86 -17.52 24.03
N PHE A 174 1.40 -17.00 22.93
CA PHE A 174 1.19 -17.63 21.62
C PHE A 174 1.97 -18.93 21.45
N GLN A 175 3.18 -19.05 22.02
CA GLN A 175 3.91 -20.31 22.06
C GLN A 175 3.09 -21.40 22.74
N ASN A 176 2.56 -21.14 23.94
CA ASN A 176 1.73 -22.07 24.68
C ASN A 176 0.43 -22.41 23.93
N ARG A 177 -0.18 -21.42 23.26
CA ARG A 177 -1.41 -21.60 22.48
C ARG A 177 -1.20 -22.48 21.24
N PHE A 178 -0.06 -22.35 20.57
CA PHE A 178 0.26 -23.09 19.35
C PHE A 178 1.13 -24.33 19.59
N TYR A 179 1.53 -24.58 20.84
CA TYR A 179 2.22 -25.80 21.24
C TYR A 179 1.29 -27.01 21.13
N GLU A 180 1.73 -28.05 20.43
CA GLU A 180 1.03 -29.34 20.36
C GLU A 180 1.72 -30.33 21.32
N PRO A 181 1.13 -30.62 22.49
CA PRO A 181 1.75 -31.51 23.49
C PRO A 181 1.64 -33.00 23.13
N GLN A 182 0.74 -33.37 22.21
CA GLN A 182 0.55 -34.76 21.81
C GLN A 182 1.62 -35.19 20.81
N LEU A 183 2.68 -35.81 21.33
CA LEU A 183 3.70 -36.48 20.51
C LEU A 183 3.20 -37.81 19.92
N HIS A 184 2.22 -38.45 20.56
CA HIS A 184 1.61 -39.69 20.08
C HIS A 184 0.42 -39.39 19.19
N ARG A 185 0.67 -39.33 17.87
CA ARG A 185 -0.38 -39.33 16.86
C ARG A 185 -0.86 -40.77 16.67
N PRO A 186 -2.17 -41.06 16.78
CA PRO A 186 -2.68 -42.40 16.50
C PRO A 186 -2.29 -42.81 15.08
N THR A 187 -1.71 -43.99 14.95
CA THR A 187 -1.40 -44.58 13.65
C THR A 187 -2.69 -45.15 13.07
N LEU A 188 -2.86 -45.05 11.75
CA LEU A 188 -4.01 -45.63 11.04
C LEU A 188 -3.77 -47.11 10.72
N ASP A 189 -3.01 -47.81 11.57
CA ASP A 189 -2.64 -49.20 11.35
C ASP A 189 -3.88 -50.08 11.33
N GLY A 190 -4.00 -50.91 10.30
CA GLY A 190 -5.16 -51.80 10.09
C GLY A 190 -6.36 -51.14 9.39
N VAL A 191 -6.31 -49.85 9.06
CA VAL A 191 -7.35 -49.20 8.23
C VAL A 191 -7.02 -49.39 6.76
N SER A 192 -7.90 -50.05 6.01
CA SER A 192 -7.76 -50.20 4.56
C SER A 192 -8.23 -48.93 3.85
N PHE A 193 -7.29 -48.19 3.26
CA PHE A 193 -7.60 -47.05 2.39
C PHE A 193 -7.58 -47.47 0.92
N SER A 194 -8.35 -46.75 0.11
CA SER A 194 -8.23 -46.80 -1.34
C SER A 194 -6.80 -46.42 -1.74
N VAL A 195 -6.03 -47.36 -2.28
CA VAL A 195 -4.65 -47.12 -2.70
C VAL A 195 -4.63 -46.61 -4.13
N LEU A 196 -3.84 -45.57 -4.37
CA LEU A 196 -3.63 -45.02 -5.70
C LEU A 196 -2.97 -46.08 -6.61
N THR A 197 -3.41 -46.16 -7.85
CA THR A 197 -2.75 -46.99 -8.87
C THR A 197 -1.31 -46.50 -9.11
N SER A 198 -0.45 -47.33 -9.70
CA SER A 198 0.91 -46.90 -10.07
C SER A 198 0.90 -45.64 -10.93
N SER A 199 0.02 -45.58 -11.94
CA SER A 199 -0.15 -44.39 -12.78
C SER A 199 -0.56 -43.14 -12.00
N GLN A 200 -1.42 -43.26 -10.99
CA GLN A 200 -1.82 -42.14 -10.15
C GLN A 200 -0.69 -41.66 -9.24
N ARG A 201 0.14 -42.58 -8.73
CA ARG A 201 1.32 -42.24 -7.94
C ARG A 201 2.36 -41.50 -8.77
N ASP A 202 2.58 -41.94 -10.00
CA ASP A 202 3.53 -41.30 -10.92
C ASP A 202 3.11 -39.84 -11.19
N ILE A 203 1.82 -39.58 -11.42
CA ILE A 203 1.29 -38.22 -11.61
C ILE A 203 1.49 -37.34 -10.36
N MET A 204 1.37 -37.91 -9.16
CA MET A 204 1.49 -37.16 -7.91
C MET A 204 2.92 -36.68 -7.60
N VAL A 205 3.92 -37.28 -8.22
CA VAL A 205 5.34 -36.92 -8.05
C VAL A 205 5.90 -36.17 -9.24
N GLU A 206 5.06 -35.80 -10.21
CA GLU A 206 5.49 -34.94 -11.32
C GLU A 206 5.73 -33.50 -10.84
N PRO A 207 6.67 -32.77 -11.47
CA PRO A 207 6.83 -31.34 -11.24
C PRO A 207 5.55 -30.56 -11.54
N PHE A 208 5.29 -29.52 -10.74
CA PHE A 208 4.14 -28.64 -10.94
C PHE A 208 4.17 -27.98 -12.31
N LYS A 209 3.04 -28.04 -13.02
CA LYS A 209 2.86 -27.39 -14.31
C LYS A 209 2.60 -25.90 -14.11
N GLU A 210 2.96 -25.10 -15.11
CA GLU A 210 2.76 -23.66 -15.09
C GLU A 210 1.26 -23.31 -14.93
N GLU A 211 0.40 -24.06 -15.59
CA GLU A 211 -1.05 -23.88 -15.54
C GLU A 211 -1.59 -24.17 -14.15
N GLU A 212 -1.01 -25.14 -13.42
CA GLU A 212 -1.39 -25.46 -12.05
C GLU A 212 -1.01 -24.33 -11.11
N VAL A 213 0.21 -23.78 -11.25
CA VAL A 213 0.67 -22.63 -10.46
C VAL A 213 -0.19 -21.41 -10.73
N THR A 214 -0.51 -21.15 -12.00
CA THR A 214 -1.38 -20.04 -12.40
C THR A 214 -2.80 -20.23 -11.85
N CYS A 215 -3.41 -21.40 -12.01
CA CYS A 215 -4.72 -21.71 -11.42
C CYS A 215 -4.71 -21.55 -9.90
N ALA A 216 -3.63 -21.99 -9.23
CA ALA A 216 -3.45 -21.84 -7.80
C ALA A 216 -3.44 -20.36 -7.38
N VAL A 217 -2.75 -19.48 -8.11
CA VAL A 217 -2.77 -18.03 -7.85
C VAL A 217 -4.14 -17.43 -8.13
N TRP A 218 -4.83 -17.87 -9.19
CA TRP A 218 -6.17 -17.37 -9.54
C TRP A 218 -7.25 -17.77 -8.53
N SER A 219 -7.14 -18.96 -7.93
CA SER A 219 -8.04 -19.43 -6.88
C SER A 219 -7.94 -18.63 -5.56
N CYS A 220 -6.86 -17.87 -5.36
CA CYS A 220 -6.73 -16.99 -4.20
C CYS A 220 -7.64 -15.76 -4.32
N GLY A 221 -8.38 -15.43 -3.24
CA GLY A 221 -9.19 -14.22 -3.19
C GLY A 221 -8.35 -12.94 -3.35
N ASN A 222 -8.82 -12.00 -4.17
CA ASN A 222 -8.10 -10.76 -4.51
C ASN A 222 -7.77 -9.90 -3.29
N ASP A 223 -8.68 -9.85 -2.32
CA ASP A 223 -8.61 -8.98 -1.14
C ASP A 223 -8.04 -9.71 0.11
N LYS A 224 -7.30 -10.79 -0.09
CA LYS A 224 -6.54 -11.40 1.02
C LYS A 224 -5.57 -10.37 1.59
N SER A 225 -5.45 -10.36 2.92
CA SER A 225 -4.58 -9.43 3.65
C SER A 225 -3.16 -9.52 3.09
N PRO A 226 -2.57 -8.38 2.69
CA PRO A 226 -1.19 -8.37 2.25
C PRO A 226 -0.25 -8.67 3.43
N GLY A 227 0.95 -9.12 3.10
CA GLY A 227 2.03 -9.15 4.07
C GLY A 227 2.44 -7.74 4.49
N PRO A 228 3.53 -7.60 5.26
CA PRO A 228 4.11 -6.29 5.59
C PRO A 228 4.51 -5.45 4.36
N ASP A 229 4.65 -6.11 3.21
CA ASP A 229 4.96 -5.52 1.90
C ASP A 229 3.78 -4.75 1.28
N GLY A 230 2.55 -4.97 1.74
CA GLY A 230 1.36 -4.30 1.21
C GLY A 230 0.82 -4.89 -0.11
N PHE A 231 1.42 -5.95 -0.65
CA PHE A 231 0.96 -6.55 -1.91
C PHE A 231 -0.08 -7.64 -1.68
N ASN A 232 -1.28 -7.44 -2.24
CA ASN A 232 -2.37 -8.42 -2.21
C ASN A 232 -2.43 -9.23 -3.52
N PHE A 233 -3.30 -10.24 -3.57
CA PHE A 233 -3.46 -11.06 -4.79
C PHE A 233 -4.05 -10.27 -5.98
N ARG A 234 -4.76 -9.16 -5.73
CA ARG A 234 -5.22 -8.27 -6.82
C ARG A 234 -4.04 -7.66 -7.58
N PHE A 235 -3.04 -7.16 -6.85
CA PHE A 235 -1.81 -6.63 -7.43
C PHE A 235 -1.03 -7.70 -8.18
N ILE A 236 -0.84 -8.87 -7.56
CA ILE A 236 -0.08 -9.98 -8.16
C ILE A 236 -0.73 -10.48 -9.45
N LYS A 237 -2.06 -10.61 -9.48
CA LYS A 237 -2.79 -11.03 -10.69
C LYS A 237 -2.72 -9.99 -11.80
N HIS A 238 -2.71 -8.70 -11.45
CA HIS A 238 -2.60 -7.62 -12.43
C HIS A 238 -1.21 -7.62 -13.11
N PHE A 239 -0.15 -7.78 -12.31
CA PHE A 239 1.24 -7.83 -12.79
C PHE A 239 1.76 -9.27 -12.93
N TRP A 240 0.87 -10.22 -13.25
CA TRP A 240 1.25 -11.63 -13.28
C TRP A 240 2.33 -11.91 -14.33
N LYS A 241 2.33 -11.19 -15.45
CA LYS A 241 3.34 -11.36 -16.50
C LYS A 241 4.75 -11.13 -15.96
N GLU A 242 4.89 -10.17 -15.05
CA GLU A 242 6.13 -9.78 -14.39
C GLU A 242 6.49 -10.74 -13.25
N PHE A 243 5.52 -11.17 -12.44
CA PHE A 243 5.76 -12.02 -11.26
C PHE A 243 5.81 -13.53 -11.54
N LYS A 244 5.19 -13.99 -12.63
CA LYS A 244 5.07 -15.41 -12.99
C LYS A 244 6.41 -16.15 -13.02
N PRO A 245 7.49 -15.61 -13.65
CA PRO A 245 8.78 -16.31 -13.68
C PRO A 245 9.35 -16.56 -12.28
N ASP A 246 9.16 -15.62 -11.35
CA ASP A 246 9.66 -15.74 -9.98
C ASP A 246 8.82 -16.72 -9.15
N PHE A 247 7.49 -16.74 -9.33
CA PHE A 247 6.62 -17.75 -8.72
C PHE A 247 6.96 -19.17 -9.19
N LEU A 248 7.20 -19.37 -10.49
CA LEU A 248 7.59 -20.68 -11.02
C LEU A 248 8.95 -21.12 -10.48
N ARG A 249 9.92 -20.20 -10.42
CA ARG A 249 11.24 -20.49 -9.83
C ARG A 249 11.12 -20.92 -8.37
N PHE A 250 10.33 -20.18 -7.59
CA PHE A 250 10.09 -20.48 -6.18
C PHE A 250 9.46 -21.87 -5.98
N ILE A 251 8.42 -22.21 -6.75
CA ILE A 251 7.75 -23.51 -6.66
C ILE A 251 8.66 -24.65 -7.13
N ALA A 252 9.45 -24.44 -8.18
CA ALA A 252 10.42 -25.43 -8.65
C ALA A 252 11.52 -25.68 -7.60
N GLU A 253 12.04 -24.63 -6.98
CA GLU A 253 13.04 -24.75 -5.91
C GLU A 253 12.49 -25.47 -4.69
N PHE A 254 11.23 -25.19 -4.30
CA PHE A 254 10.54 -25.92 -3.24
C PHE A 254 10.37 -27.41 -3.60
N PHE A 255 9.99 -27.72 -4.84
CA PHE A 255 9.81 -29.10 -5.29
C PHE A 255 11.11 -29.93 -5.19
N VAL A 256 12.25 -29.33 -5.55
CA VAL A 256 13.57 -30.00 -5.50
C VAL A 256 14.08 -30.15 -4.06
N ASN A 257 13.96 -29.10 -3.25
CA ASN A 257 14.62 -29.04 -1.95
C ASN A 257 13.71 -29.41 -0.77
N ALA A 258 12.40 -29.55 -1.01
CA ALA A 258 11.36 -29.73 0.02
C ALA A 258 11.45 -28.70 1.17
N CYS A 259 12.01 -27.53 0.88
CA CYS A 259 12.35 -26.51 1.86
C CYS A 259 11.87 -25.15 1.38
N PHE A 260 11.14 -24.44 2.24
CA PHE A 260 10.83 -23.04 2.00
C PHE A 260 12.01 -22.15 2.43
N PRO A 261 12.30 -21.06 1.69
CA PRO A 261 13.25 -20.05 2.13
C PRO A 261 12.97 -19.59 3.56
N LYS A 262 14.05 -19.34 4.33
CA LYS A 262 13.92 -18.80 5.69
C LYS A 262 13.15 -17.48 5.64
N GLY A 263 12.05 -17.42 6.38
CA GLY A 263 11.16 -16.24 6.40
C GLY A 263 9.89 -16.38 5.56
N SER A 264 9.78 -17.37 4.66
CA SER A 264 8.53 -17.60 3.91
C SER A 264 7.37 -17.90 4.87
N ASN A 265 7.56 -18.77 5.85
CA ASN A 265 6.57 -19.08 6.90
C ASN A 265 6.55 -18.09 8.07
N SER A 266 7.26 -16.97 7.98
CA SER A 266 7.16 -15.93 9.01
C SER A 266 5.86 -15.16 8.84
N SER A 267 5.11 -15.00 9.92
CA SER A 267 3.91 -14.16 9.95
C SER A 267 3.99 -13.20 11.11
N PHE A 268 3.53 -11.97 10.87
CA PHE A 268 3.38 -10.99 11.92
C PHE A 268 2.01 -11.15 12.55
N ILE A 269 1.97 -11.28 13.87
CA ILE A 269 0.70 -11.24 14.61
C ILE A 269 0.44 -9.78 14.98
N ALA A 270 -0.55 -9.18 14.33
CA ALA A 270 -1.08 -7.89 14.73
C ALA A 270 -2.15 -8.08 15.80
N LEU A 271 -2.02 -7.39 16.93
CA LEU A 271 -3.00 -7.40 18.01
C LEU A 271 -3.94 -6.20 17.87
N ILE A 272 -5.23 -6.46 17.65
CA ILE A 272 -6.25 -5.42 17.55
C ILE A 272 -7.13 -5.41 18.80
N PRO A 273 -7.23 -4.29 19.55
CA PRO A 273 -8.10 -4.20 20.72
C PRO A 273 -9.57 -4.57 20.41
N LYS A 274 -10.19 -5.41 21.24
CA LYS A 274 -11.64 -5.71 21.21
C LYS A 274 -12.45 -4.73 22.05
N VAL A 275 -11.82 -4.16 23.07
CA VAL A 275 -12.42 -3.29 24.08
C VAL A 275 -11.65 -1.97 24.15
N LYS A 276 -12.24 -0.97 24.81
CA LYS A 276 -11.71 0.40 24.86
C LYS A 276 -10.38 0.49 25.61
N ASP A 277 -10.23 -0.29 26.67
CA ASP A 277 -9.09 -0.27 27.58
C ASP A 277 -8.66 -1.73 27.85
N PRO A 278 -7.96 -2.36 26.88
CA PRO A 278 -7.59 -3.76 26.98
C PRO A 278 -6.51 -3.95 28.05
N GLN A 279 -6.69 -4.94 28.91
CA GLN A 279 -5.78 -5.22 30.02
C GLN A 279 -5.08 -6.57 29.88
N ALA A 280 -5.71 -7.53 29.22
CA ALA A 280 -5.15 -8.86 28.99
C ALA A 280 -4.93 -9.13 27.49
N ILE A 281 -4.07 -10.10 27.15
CA ILE A 281 -3.90 -10.55 25.76
C ILE A 281 -5.23 -11.04 25.16
N SER A 282 -6.07 -11.64 26.01
CA SER A 282 -7.42 -12.07 25.63
C SER A 282 -8.34 -10.92 25.22
N ASP A 283 -8.01 -9.66 25.51
CA ASP A 283 -8.76 -8.49 25.05
C ASP A 283 -8.40 -8.07 23.62
N PHE A 284 -7.42 -8.73 23.00
CA PHE A 284 -7.01 -8.47 21.63
C PHE A 284 -7.50 -9.55 20.67
N ARG A 285 -7.74 -9.17 19.41
CA ARG A 285 -7.89 -10.10 18.28
C ARG A 285 -6.53 -10.24 17.62
N PRO A 286 -5.93 -11.45 17.61
CA PRO A 286 -4.76 -11.69 16.79
C PRO A 286 -5.16 -11.78 15.31
N ILE A 287 -4.49 -11.00 14.47
CA ILE A 287 -4.56 -11.13 13.01
C ILE A 287 -3.18 -11.53 12.52
N SER A 288 -3.11 -12.70 11.90
CA SER A 288 -1.90 -13.15 11.21
C SER A 288 -1.78 -12.42 9.88
N LEU A 289 -0.75 -11.59 9.73
CA LEU A 289 -0.37 -10.98 8.47
C LEU A 289 0.53 -11.99 7.76
N ILE A 290 -0.10 -12.83 6.96
CA ILE A 290 0.55 -13.88 6.18
C ILE A 290 0.72 -13.34 4.77
N GLY A 291 1.96 -13.32 4.27
CA GLY A 291 2.23 -12.96 2.88
C GLY A 291 1.58 -13.94 1.89
N CYS A 292 1.40 -13.52 0.64
CA CYS A 292 0.77 -14.30 -0.42
C CYS A 292 1.42 -15.67 -0.72
N GLY A 293 2.64 -15.92 -0.22
CA GLY A 293 3.39 -17.17 -0.42
C GLY A 293 3.00 -18.35 0.47
N ASN A 294 2.22 -18.18 1.54
CA ASN A 294 1.91 -19.29 2.46
C ASN A 294 0.51 -19.87 2.25
N ARG A 295 0.43 -21.20 2.31
CA ARG A 295 -0.81 -21.95 2.07
C ARG A 295 -1.33 -22.81 3.22
N GLU A 296 -0.77 -22.74 4.43
CA GLU A 296 -1.19 -23.66 5.49
C GLU A 296 -1.90 -23.01 6.69
N GLY A 297 -3.11 -23.51 6.99
CA GLY A 297 -3.55 -23.68 8.38
C GLY A 297 -4.67 -22.79 8.92
N LYS A 298 -5.90 -23.35 8.97
CA LYS A 298 -7.16 -22.88 9.61
C LYS A 298 -7.76 -21.57 9.09
N LYS A 299 -8.84 -21.73 8.30
CA LYS A 299 -9.79 -20.67 7.94
C LYS A 299 -10.28 -19.96 9.21
N ILE A 300 -9.86 -18.70 9.38
CA ILE A 300 -10.62 -17.75 10.20
C ILE A 300 -12.00 -17.62 9.54
N ALA A 301 -13.07 -17.82 10.32
CA ALA A 301 -14.42 -17.60 9.83
C ALA A 301 -14.61 -16.11 9.54
N TRP A 302 -14.63 -15.77 8.26
CA TRP A 302 -14.86 -14.40 7.80
C TRP A 302 -16.35 -14.08 7.90
N ILE A 303 -16.67 -13.02 8.65
CA ILE A 303 -18.02 -12.48 8.76
C ILE A 303 -18.20 -11.50 7.60
N SER A 304 -19.28 -11.64 6.83
CA SER A 304 -19.55 -10.72 5.72
C SER A 304 -19.67 -9.28 6.25
N TRP A 305 -19.19 -8.32 5.47
CA TRP A 305 -19.34 -6.91 5.83
C TRP A 305 -20.80 -6.55 6.11
N SER A 306 -21.74 -7.10 5.34
CA SER A 306 -23.19 -6.98 5.58
C SER A 306 -23.61 -7.33 7.01
N HIS A 307 -22.99 -8.34 7.61
CA HIS A 307 -23.26 -8.80 8.96
C HIS A 307 -22.54 -7.95 10.02
N CYS A 308 -21.45 -7.26 9.67
CA CYS A 308 -20.77 -6.32 10.56
C CYS A 308 -21.62 -5.09 10.87
N TYR A 309 -22.38 -4.57 9.89
CA TYR A 309 -23.24 -3.40 10.08
C TYR A 309 -24.69 -3.69 10.47
N THR A 310 -25.09 -4.96 10.49
CA THR A 310 -26.32 -5.38 11.15
C THR A 310 -26.28 -5.02 12.64
N SER A 311 -27.41 -4.54 13.18
CA SER A 311 -27.51 -4.17 14.60
C SER A 311 -27.25 -5.38 15.50
N ARG A 312 -26.80 -5.12 16.73
CA ARG A 312 -26.55 -6.20 17.70
C ARG A 312 -27.81 -6.99 18.03
N ASP A 313 -28.97 -6.31 18.01
CA ASP A 313 -30.29 -6.90 18.27
C ASP A 313 -30.74 -7.85 17.15
N MET A 314 -30.15 -7.72 15.96
CA MET A 314 -30.39 -8.56 14.79
C MET A 314 -29.23 -9.55 14.54
N GLY A 315 -28.35 -9.76 15.53
CA GLY A 315 -27.24 -10.71 15.49
C GLY A 315 -25.96 -10.21 14.81
N GLY A 316 -25.89 -8.93 14.42
CA GLY A 316 -24.69 -8.33 13.82
C GLY A 316 -23.73 -7.69 14.83
N LEU A 317 -22.65 -7.07 14.33
CA LEU A 317 -21.62 -6.46 15.19
C LEU A 317 -21.95 -5.03 15.65
N GLY A 318 -23.01 -4.42 15.11
CA GLY A 318 -23.44 -3.05 15.44
C GLY A 318 -22.45 -1.97 14.99
N ILE A 319 -21.58 -2.28 14.02
CA ILE A 319 -20.63 -1.32 13.45
C ILE A 319 -21.43 -0.45 12.47
N LYS A 320 -21.47 0.87 12.66
CA LYS A 320 -22.25 1.74 11.77
C LYS A 320 -21.73 1.65 10.33
N ASP A 321 -22.63 1.50 9.36
CA ASP A 321 -22.29 1.60 7.94
C ASP A 321 -21.66 2.97 7.67
N ILE A 322 -20.38 2.97 7.29
CA ILE A 322 -19.58 4.17 7.08
C ILE A 322 -20.08 4.99 5.89
N LYS A 323 -20.66 4.36 4.85
CA LYS A 323 -21.22 5.09 3.71
C LYS A 323 -22.48 5.84 4.14
N ILE A 324 -23.32 5.22 4.96
CA ILE A 324 -24.53 5.85 5.52
C ILE A 324 -24.13 6.95 6.51
N LEU A 325 -23.14 6.71 7.36
CA LEU A 325 -22.64 7.69 8.32
C LEU A 325 -22.04 8.91 7.61
N ASN A 326 -21.23 8.71 6.56
CA ASN A 326 -20.67 9.81 5.78
C ASN A 326 -21.76 10.61 5.06
N LYS A 327 -22.75 9.94 4.47
CA LYS A 327 -23.91 10.65 3.87
C LYS A 327 -24.69 11.43 4.92
N ALA A 328 -24.95 10.85 6.09
CA ALA A 328 -25.64 11.54 7.18
C ALA A 328 -24.85 12.75 7.71
N LEU A 329 -23.53 12.66 7.81
CA LEU A 329 -22.66 13.78 8.18
C LEU A 329 -22.68 14.89 7.12
N LEU A 330 -22.65 14.54 5.84
CA LEU A 330 -22.80 15.50 4.73
C LEU A 330 -24.17 16.21 4.76
N PHE A 331 -25.25 15.49 5.06
CA PHE A 331 -26.57 16.08 5.24
C PHE A 331 -26.63 17.00 6.46
N LYS A 332 -26.03 16.59 7.58
CA LYS A 332 -25.91 17.44 8.77
C LYS A 332 -25.12 18.71 8.47
N TRP A 333 -24.02 18.60 7.72
CA TRP A 333 -23.23 19.75 7.28
C TRP A 333 -24.03 20.72 6.42
N LYS A 334 -24.74 20.23 5.40
CA LYS A 334 -25.63 21.06 4.59
C LYS A 334 -26.72 21.72 5.45
N TRP A 335 -27.33 20.99 6.37
CA TRP A 335 -28.36 21.52 7.27
C TRP A 335 -27.81 22.64 8.17
N MET A 336 -26.63 22.45 8.77
CA MET A 336 -25.96 23.46 9.59
C MET A 336 -25.61 24.71 8.77
N MET A 337 -25.17 24.54 7.52
CA MET A 337 -24.86 25.64 6.62
C MET A 337 -26.08 26.52 6.31
N PHE A 338 -27.28 25.93 6.24
CA PHE A 338 -28.53 26.66 6.00
C PHE A 338 -29.14 27.28 7.27
N HIS A 339 -28.90 26.70 8.45
CA HIS A 339 -29.56 27.11 9.70
C HIS A 339 -28.66 27.91 10.65
N GLN A 340 -27.34 27.90 10.43
CA GLN A 340 -26.36 28.65 11.24
C GLN A 340 -25.27 29.28 10.35
N PRO A 341 -25.62 30.25 9.49
CA PRO A 341 -24.70 30.81 8.48
C PRO A 341 -23.48 31.53 9.06
N ASN A 342 -23.51 31.90 10.35
CA ASN A 342 -22.43 32.61 11.04
C ASN A 342 -21.60 31.69 11.98
N HIS A 343 -21.92 30.40 12.06
CA HIS A 343 -21.12 29.45 12.83
C HIS A 343 -20.06 28.83 11.92
N LEU A 344 -18.79 29.13 12.19
CA LEU A 344 -17.68 28.76 11.33
C LEU A 344 -17.13 27.38 11.68
N TRP A 345 -17.94 26.33 11.51
CA TRP A 345 -17.49 24.93 11.35
C TRP A 345 -18.58 24.03 10.77
#